data_AF-A0A7C6U9L6-F1
#
_entry.id   AF-A0A7C6U9L6-F1
#
_cell.length_a   1.000
_cell.length_b   1.000
_cell.length_c   1.000
_cell.angle_alpha   90.00
_cell.angle_beta   90.00
_cell.angle_gamma   90.00
#
_symmetry.space_group_name_H-M   'P 1'
#
loop_
_entity.id
_entity.type
_entity.pdbx_description
1 polymer ?
#
loop_
_entity_poly.entity_id
_entity_poly.type
_entity_poly.pdbx_seq_one_letter_code
_entity_poly.pdbx_strand_id
1 'polypeptide(L)'
;MPNTPGGPELPDLTGLSAEELRTAVQKYVADYPGDPTELLSAIFRAAPPVDAFARPAPVNRRHARRDEPVTYRIKVELLDSSPPIWRRLDITSDMPLPRLHLVIQEAMGWWNCHLHEFIHSGSRRDPEAERFESYDHPDAGENGSLDEADVRVDELLHAPGEKILYWYDFGDDWMHRITLEQVLPRERDAPAAHLVTGRRACPPEDCGGIHHYNDLVSGEVPWEPEEKAAYGDMDPEGFDVDEARARVTETLDAPASLREIRLAEADNLLLLLRHLGDGVTLTQAGYLPPRSVRQLMAQTGWDRLWIGACNREDRTYPITELREWARLLGLTRKYRGELRPTRLGTSMLGDRDGLASLIDRTFPFDHLYGTPLDRF
;
A
#
# COMPACT_ATOMS: atom_id res chain seq x y z
N MET A 1 -33.37 -12.41 25.36
CA MET A 1 -34.08 -13.70 25.34
C MET A 1 -33.79 -14.42 26.66
N PRO A 2 -34.73 -15.19 27.23
CA PRO A 2 -34.52 -15.86 28.51
C PRO A 2 -33.50 -17.01 28.36
N ASN A 3 -32.59 -17.15 29.33
CA ASN A 3 -31.63 -18.26 29.43
C ASN A 3 -32.37 -19.60 29.46
N THR A 4 -32.14 -20.43 28.45
CA THR A 4 -32.56 -21.84 28.45
C THR A 4 -31.60 -22.63 29.37
N PRO A 5 -32.10 -23.38 30.36
CA PRO A 5 -31.26 -24.27 31.15
C PRO A 5 -30.98 -25.55 30.34
N GLY A 6 -29.70 -25.86 30.08
CA GLY A 6 -29.30 -27.13 29.47
C GLY A 6 -28.27 -27.09 28.33
N GLY A 7 -27.41 -26.06 28.25
CA GLY A 7 -26.29 -26.07 27.28
C GLY A 7 -25.22 -27.12 27.64
N PRO A 8 -24.39 -27.56 26.67
CA PRO A 8 -23.35 -28.55 26.92
C PRO A 8 -22.32 -28.06 27.95
N GLU A 9 -21.94 -28.96 28.85
CA GLU A 9 -20.93 -28.72 29.88
C GLU A 9 -19.53 -28.86 29.25
N LEU A 10 -18.81 -27.74 29.15
CA LEU A 10 -17.48 -27.70 28.58
C LEU A 10 -16.43 -28.25 29.56
N PRO A 11 -15.43 -29.00 29.10
CA PRO A 11 -14.36 -29.51 29.95
C PRO A 11 -13.52 -28.34 30.50
N ASP A 12 -13.03 -28.49 31.73
CA ASP A 12 -11.99 -27.60 32.25
C ASP A 12 -10.65 -27.90 31.55
N LEU A 13 -10.15 -26.92 30.81
CA LEU A 13 -8.92 -27.01 30.03
C LEU A 13 -7.80 -26.13 30.61
N THR A 14 -7.97 -25.62 31.83
CA THR A 14 -6.99 -24.73 32.46
C THR A 14 -5.68 -25.46 32.77
N GLY A 15 -4.55 -24.80 32.53
CA GLY A 15 -3.22 -25.32 32.86
C GLY A 15 -2.63 -26.35 31.87
N LEU A 16 -3.32 -26.66 30.77
CA LEU A 16 -2.80 -27.53 29.70
C LEU A 16 -1.80 -26.80 28.80
N SER A 17 -0.79 -27.51 28.30
CA SER A 17 0.06 -27.02 27.20
C SER A 17 -0.72 -26.94 25.88
N ALA A 18 -0.21 -26.22 24.88
CA ALA A 18 -0.91 -26.02 23.60
C ALA A 18 -1.23 -27.35 22.87
N GLU A 19 -0.36 -28.36 22.98
CA GLU A 19 -0.53 -29.66 22.34
C GLU A 19 -1.54 -30.55 23.10
N GLU A 20 -1.52 -30.51 24.42
CA GLU A 20 -2.52 -31.16 25.28
C GLU A 20 -3.91 -30.55 25.08
N LEU A 21 -3.97 -29.21 24.97
CA LEU A 21 -5.21 -28.47 24.73
C LEU A 21 -5.80 -28.82 23.36
N ARG A 22 -4.99 -28.82 22.30
CA ARG A 22 -5.43 -29.23 20.95
C ARG A 22 -5.97 -30.66 20.95
N THR A 23 -5.27 -31.59 21.61
CA THR A 23 -5.68 -33.00 21.70
C THR A 23 -6.98 -33.17 22.48
N ALA A 24 -7.12 -32.48 23.62
CA ALA A 24 -8.32 -32.53 24.44
C ALA A 24 -9.54 -31.96 23.71
N VAL A 25 -9.40 -30.83 23.02
CA VAL A 25 -10.47 -30.21 22.22
C VAL A 25 -10.89 -31.10 21.06
N GLN A 26 -9.93 -31.64 20.29
CA GLN A 26 -10.23 -32.53 19.16
C GLN A 26 -10.98 -33.78 19.60
N LYS A 27 -10.55 -34.39 20.71
CA LYS A 27 -11.23 -35.56 21.28
C LYS A 27 -12.63 -35.21 21.75
N TYR A 28 -12.79 -34.11 22.49
CA TYR A 28 -14.09 -33.70 23.00
C TYR A 28 -15.09 -33.38 21.88
N VAL A 29 -14.65 -32.71 20.80
CA VAL A 29 -15.48 -32.44 19.62
C VAL A 29 -15.84 -33.74 18.88
N ALA A 30 -14.89 -34.65 18.72
CA ALA A 30 -15.13 -35.94 18.04
C ALA A 30 -16.09 -36.85 18.82
N ASP A 31 -16.01 -36.83 20.14
CA ASP A 31 -16.83 -37.65 21.03
C ASP A 31 -18.14 -36.95 21.44
N TYR A 32 -18.40 -35.71 20.98
CA TYR A 32 -19.58 -34.94 21.37
C TYR A 32 -20.86 -35.54 20.77
N PRO A 33 -21.82 -36.01 21.59
CA PRO A 33 -22.98 -36.75 21.10
C PRO A 33 -24.13 -35.86 20.58
N GLY A 34 -24.00 -34.53 20.68
CA GLY A 34 -25.07 -33.56 20.36
C GLY A 34 -24.85 -32.79 19.06
N ASP A 35 -25.69 -31.78 18.80
CA ASP A 35 -25.56 -30.91 17.62
C ASP A 35 -24.26 -30.06 17.70
N PRO A 36 -23.36 -30.16 16.69
CA PRO A 36 -22.15 -29.34 16.61
C PRO A 36 -22.41 -27.82 16.71
N THR A 37 -23.58 -27.36 16.27
CA THR A 37 -23.97 -25.94 16.32
C THR A 37 -24.24 -25.46 17.74
N GLU A 38 -24.82 -26.31 18.58
CA GLU A 38 -25.05 -26.03 20.00
C GLU A 38 -23.73 -26.02 20.79
N LEU A 39 -22.82 -26.94 20.42
CA LEU A 39 -21.46 -26.99 20.96
C LEU A 39 -20.69 -25.71 20.64
N LEU A 40 -20.67 -25.30 19.37
CA LEU A 40 -20.04 -24.04 18.94
C LEU A 40 -20.64 -22.84 19.68
N SER A 41 -21.97 -22.77 19.78
CA SER A 41 -22.65 -21.70 20.51
C SER A 41 -22.29 -21.66 21.99
N ALA A 42 -22.09 -22.82 22.63
CA ALA A 42 -21.66 -22.90 24.02
C ALA A 42 -20.20 -22.47 24.20
N ILE A 43 -19.31 -22.88 23.29
CA ILE A 43 -17.90 -22.44 23.26
C ILE A 43 -17.83 -20.91 23.14
N PHE A 44 -18.56 -20.31 22.20
CA PHE A 44 -18.60 -18.86 22.02
C PHE A 44 -19.14 -18.11 23.25
N ARG A 45 -20.10 -18.68 23.98
CA ARG A 45 -20.65 -18.06 25.21
C ARG A 45 -19.72 -18.18 26.42
N ALA A 46 -18.94 -19.26 26.50
CA ALA A 46 -18.09 -19.57 27.63
C ALA A 46 -16.66 -19.06 27.48
N ALA A 47 -16.20 -18.84 26.24
CA ALA A 47 -14.95 -18.15 25.99
C ALA A 47 -15.04 -16.76 26.65
N PRO A 48 -14.01 -16.31 27.38
CA PRO A 48 -13.91 -14.89 27.72
C PRO A 48 -14.01 -14.08 26.43
N PRO A 49 -14.37 -12.79 26.48
CA PRO A 49 -14.15 -11.91 25.34
C PRO A 49 -12.65 -11.87 25.05
N VAL A 50 -12.19 -12.82 24.23
CA VAL A 50 -10.96 -12.72 23.48
C VAL A 50 -11.30 -11.71 22.42
N ASP A 51 -10.59 -10.59 22.47
CA ASP A 51 -10.48 -9.77 21.29
C ASP A 51 -9.83 -10.66 20.22
N ALA A 52 -10.64 -11.16 19.29
CA ALA A 52 -10.19 -12.02 18.21
C ALA A 52 -9.18 -11.30 17.29
N PHE A 53 -9.06 -9.99 17.45
CA PHE A 53 -8.12 -9.12 16.74
C PHE A 53 -6.92 -8.72 17.60
N ALA A 54 -6.90 -9.03 18.91
CA ALA A 54 -5.74 -8.76 19.76
C ALA A 54 -4.58 -9.67 19.34
N ARG A 55 -3.63 -9.06 18.64
CA ARG A 55 -2.35 -9.68 18.31
C ARG A 55 -1.39 -9.45 19.50
N PRO A 56 -0.81 -10.49 20.11
CA PRO A 56 0.24 -10.28 21.10
C PRO A 56 1.38 -9.47 20.46
N ALA A 57 2.01 -8.58 21.24
CA ALA A 57 3.13 -7.77 20.75
C ALA A 57 4.20 -8.70 20.16
N PRO A 58 4.51 -8.59 18.85
CA PRO A 58 5.32 -9.59 18.19
C PRO A 58 6.76 -9.55 18.72
N VAL A 59 7.38 -10.72 18.81
CA VAL A 59 8.82 -10.81 19.09
C VAL A 59 9.54 -10.35 17.84
N ASN A 60 10.43 -9.34 17.96
CA ASN A 60 11.25 -8.91 16.84
C ASN A 60 12.13 -10.08 16.34
N ARG A 61 11.85 -10.57 15.14
CA ARG A 61 12.55 -11.67 14.45
C ARG A 61 13.44 -11.15 13.33
N ARG A 62 13.49 -9.84 13.11
CA ARG A 62 14.21 -9.21 12.02
C ARG A 62 15.71 -9.38 12.14
N HIS A 63 16.37 -9.46 11.00
CA HIS A 63 17.81 -9.41 10.89
C HIS A 63 18.34 -8.00 11.16
N ALA A 64 19.61 -7.91 11.56
CA ALA A 64 20.31 -6.63 11.51
C ALA A 64 20.45 -6.18 10.05
N ARG A 65 20.31 -4.86 9.83
CA ARG A 65 20.57 -4.24 8.52
C ARG A 65 21.98 -4.57 8.03
N ARG A 66 22.13 -4.68 6.72
CA ARG A 66 23.45 -4.86 6.12
C ARG A 66 24.24 -3.56 6.18
N ASP A 67 25.55 -3.67 6.40
CA ASP A 67 26.46 -2.52 6.40
C ASP A 67 26.59 -1.91 4.99
N GLU A 68 26.62 -2.77 3.96
CA GLU A 68 26.69 -2.38 2.55
C GLU A 68 25.52 -2.98 1.76
N PRO A 69 24.81 -2.18 0.94
CA PRO A 69 23.75 -2.67 0.08
C PRO A 69 24.26 -3.65 -0.98
N VAL A 70 23.51 -4.73 -1.18
CA VAL A 70 23.75 -5.75 -2.20
C VAL A 70 22.54 -5.83 -3.13
N THR A 71 22.68 -6.52 -4.26
CA THR A 71 21.55 -6.80 -5.14
C THR A 71 20.89 -8.11 -4.72
N TYR A 72 19.61 -8.06 -4.38
CA TYR A 72 18.79 -9.24 -4.13
C TYR A 72 18.05 -9.63 -5.38
N ARG A 73 18.20 -10.88 -5.81
CA ARG A 73 17.29 -11.49 -6.77
C ARG A 73 16.16 -12.14 -6.02
N ILE A 74 14.96 -11.58 -6.13
CA ILE A 74 13.75 -12.10 -5.51
C ILE A 74 12.81 -12.70 -6.56
N LYS A 75 12.05 -13.70 -6.15
CA LYS A 75 10.89 -14.20 -6.88
C LYS A 75 9.62 -13.82 -6.12
N VAL A 76 8.70 -13.14 -6.79
CA VAL A 76 7.38 -12.78 -6.27
C VAL A 76 6.37 -13.70 -6.97
N GLU A 77 5.70 -14.54 -6.21
CA GLU A 77 4.75 -15.54 -6.70
C GLU A 77 3.36 -15.23 -6.17
N LEU A 78 2.36 -15.11 -7.05
CA LEU A 78 0.97 -15.03 -6.63
C LEU A 78 0.52 -16.42 -6.18
N LEU A 79 0.22 -16.56 -4.89
CA LEU A 79 -0.16 -17.84 -4.30
C LEU A 79 -1.52 -18.29 -4.82
N ASP A 80 -1.71 -19.61 -4.87
CA ASP A 80 -2.93 -20.28 -5.33
C ASP A 80 -3.32 -20.01 -6.80
N SER A 81 -2.49 -19.28 -7.56
CA SER A 81 -2.63 -19.16 -9.01
C SER A 81 -2.40 -20.50 -9.72
N SER A 82 -3.31 -20.84 -10.62
CA SER A 82 -3.23 -22.06 -11.43
C SER A 82 -3.65 -21.79 -12.87
N PRO A 83 -2.74 -21.88 -13.86
CA PRO A 83 -1.28 -22.05 -13.74
C PRO A 83 -0.52 -20.94 -12.95
N PRO A 84 0.74 -21.18 -12.51
CA PRO A 84 1.47 -20.22 -11.70
C PRO A 84 1.76 -18.87 -12.38
N ILE A 85 1.49 -17.78 -11.66
CA ILE A 85 1.81 -16.40 -12.02
C ILE A 85 2.95 -15.89 -11.13
N TRP A 86 4.00 -15.33 -11.73
CA TRP A 86 5.16 -14.86 -10.96
C TRP A 86 6.01 -13.82 -11.70
N ARG A 87 6.79 -13.07 -10.92
CA ARG A 87 7.80 -12.10 -11.37
C ARG A 87 9.13 -12.37 -10.69
N ARG A 88 10.24 -12.08 -11.38
CA ARG A 88 11.59 -12.10 -10.83
C ARG A 88 12.20 -10.73 -10.96
N LEU A 89 12.66 -10.19 -9.84
CA LEU A 89 13.17 -8.83 -9.72
C LEU A 89 14.56 -8.87 -9.12
N ASP A 90 15.44 -8.01 -9.60
CA ASP A 90 16.67 -7.64 -8.92
C ASP A 90 16.41 -6.31 -8.20
N ILE A 91 16.55 -6.27 -6.87
CA ILE A 91 16.31 -5.09 -6.04
C ILE A 91 17.51 -4.77 -5.16
N THR A 92 17.66 -3.52 -4.72
CA THR A 92 18.62 -3.18 -3.67
C THR A 92 18.18 -3.75 -2.32
N SER A 93 19.08 -4.36 -1.57
CA SER A 93 18.74 -5.04 -0.31
C SER A 93 18.21 -4.08 0.76
N ASP A 94 18.64 -2.82 0.73
CA ASP A 94 18.23 -1.76 1.67
C ASP A 94 16.94 -1.04 1.24
N MET A 95 16.20 -1.58 0.28
CA MET A 95 14.92 -1.03 -0.19
C MET A 95 13.91 -0.99 0.97
N PRO A 96 13.27 0.17 1.24
CA PRO A 96 12.14 0.25 2.17
C PRO A 96 10.93 -0.54 1.66
N LEU A 97 10.15 -1.11 2.57
CA LEU A 97 8.94 -1.88 2.20
C LEU A 97 7.91 -1.10 1.35
N PRO A 98 7.60 0.19 1.60
CA PRO A 98 6.68 0.94 0.75
C PRO A 98 7.16 1.04 -0.70
N ARG A 99 8.48 1.09 -0.91
CA ARG A 99 9.06 1.10 -2.25
C ARG A 99 8.93 -0.26 -2.93
N LEU A 100 9.13 -1.34 -2.16
CA LEU A 100 8.94 -2.70 -2.65
C LEU A 100 7.48 -2.93 -3.06
N HIS A 101 6.53 -2.40 -2.30
CA HIS A 101 5.11 -2.42 -2.65
C HIS A 101 4.85 -1.82 -4.04
N LEU A 102 5.29 -0.57 -4.29
CA LEU A 102 5.14 0.05 -5.62
C LEU A 102 5.81 -0.75 -6.74
N VAL A 103 7.00 -1.31 -6.49
CA VAL A 103 7.70 -2.16 -7.47
C VAL A 103 6.91 -3.43 -7.78
N ILE A 104 6.29 -4.06 -6.78
CA ILE A 104 5.44 -5.24 -6.97
C ILE A 104 4.19 -4.86 -7.76
N GLN A 105 3.51 -3.78 -7.40
CA GLN A 105 2.31 -3.28 -8.10
C GLN A 105 2.57 -3.10 -9.59
N GLU A 106 3.65 -2.41 -9.97
CA GLU A 106 4.00 -2.20 -11.38
C GLU A 106 4.42 -3.49 -12.11
N ALA A 107 5.16 -4.35 -11.41
CA ALA A 107 5.56 -5.65 -11.96
C ALA A 107 4.35 -6.56 -12.22
N MET A 108 3.32 -6.47 -11.39
CA MET A 108 2.06 -7.19 -11.56
C MET A 108 1.12 -6.49 -12.57
N GLY A 109 1.21 -5.17 -12.72
CA GLY A 109 0.33 -4.38 -13.57
C GLY A 109 -0.96 -3.95 -12.87
N TRP A 110 -0.91 -3.78 -11.55
CA TRP A 110 -2.02 -3.36 -10.70
C TRP A 110 -2.02 -1.86 -10.44
N TRP A 111 -3.11 -1.37 -9.85
CA TRP A 111 -3.38 0.07 -9.75
C TRP A 111 -3.13 0.66 -8.37
N ASN A 112 -2.66 -0.14 -7.41
CA ASN A 112 -2.39 0.32 -6.05
C ASN A 112 -3.61 1.02 -5.41
N CYS A 113 -4.80 0.46 -5.61
CA CYS A 113 -6.07 1.03 -5.14
C CYS A 113 -6.61 0.41 -3.85
N HIS A 114 -5.91 -0.60 -3.30
CA HIS A 114 -6.29 -1.29 -2.07
C HIS A 114 -5.17 -1.25 -1.02
N LEU A 115 -5.58 -1.46 0.23
CA LEU A 115 -4.65 -1.63 1.35
C LEU A 115 -3.75 -2.86 1.17
N HIS A 116 -2.61 -2.84 1.84
CA HIS A 116 -1.68 -3.97 1.84
C HIS A 116 -0.93 -4.12 3.17
N GLU A 117 -0.33 -5.29 3.36
CA GLU A 117 0.62 -5.54 4.43
C GLU A 117 1.75 -6.51 4.01
N PHE A 118 2.91 -6.35 4.61
CA PHE A 118 3.99 -7.34 4.57
C PHE A 118 3.98 -8.19 5.84
N ILE A 119 4.24 -9.48 5.71
CA ILE A 119 4.25 -10.43 6.82
C ILE A 119 5.61 -11.11 6.86
N HIS A 120 6.33 -10.98 7.98
CA HIS A 120 7.62 -11.65 8.22
C HIS A 120 7.42 -13.13 8.57
N SER A 121 6.87 -13.89 7.62
CA SER A 121 6.70 -15.33 7.71
C SER A 121 6.53 -15.91 6.31
N GLY A 122 6.87 -17.19 6.13
CA GLY A 122 6.53 -17.94 4.92
C GLY A 122 5.12 -18.54 4.93
N SER A 123 4.36 -18.38 6.02
CA SER A 123 3.08 -19.03 6.27
C SER A 123 1.99 -18.00 6.59
N ARG A 124 0.86 -18.08 5.88
CA ARG A 124 -0.34 -17.26 6.15
C ARG A 124 -0.88 -17.43 7.58
N ARG A 125 -0.55 -18.56 8.22
CA ARG A 125 -1.13 -18.99 9.52
C ARG A 125 -0.15 -18.84 10.69
N ASP A 126 0.93 -18.10 10.54
CA ASP A 126 1.84 -17.82 11.66
C ASP A 126 1.23 -16.71 12.54
N PRO A 127 0.74 -17.05 13.76
CA PRO A 127 0.09 -16.07 14.62
C PRO A 127 1.09 -15.12 15.27
N GLU A 128 2.37 -15.45 15.24
CA GLU A 128 3.45 -14.69 15.86
C GLU A 128 4.30 -13.92 14.84
N ALA A 129 3.84 -13.85 13.58
CA ALA A 129 4.53 -13.12 12.54
C ALA A 129 4.44 -11.62 12.79
N GLU A 130 5.56 -10.93 12.62
CA GLU A 130 5.55 -9.47 12.51
C GLU A 130 4.81 -9.08 11.22
N ARG A 131 3.94 -8.06 11.34
CA ARG A 131 3.17 -7.51 10.23
C ARG A 131 3.49 -6.03 10.10
N PHE A 132 3.67 -5.60 8.87
CA PHE A 132 4.01 -4.23 8.51
C PHE A 132 2.90 -3.70 7.63
N GLU A 133 2.15 -2.73 8.16
CA GLU A 133 0.95 -2.18 7.54
C GLU A 133 1.27 -0.88 6.83
N SER A 134 0.57 -0.61 5.72
CA SER A 134 0.67 0.62 4.96
C SER A 134 0.22 1.84 5.77
N TYR A 135 0.71 3.03 5.41
CA TYR A 135 0.46 4.27 6.16
C TYR A 135 -1.02 4.71 6.18
N ASP A 136 -1.83 4.20 5.25
CA ASP A 136 -3.26 4.45 5.09
C ASP A 136 -4.13 3.42 5.82
N HIS A 137 -3.52 2.47 6.53
CA HIS A 137 -4.22 1.55 7.40
C HIS A 137 -4.75 2.30 8.65
N PRO A 138 -6.06 2.29 8.93
CA PRO A 138 -6.67 3.14 9.96
C PRO A 138 -6.18 2.84 11.38
N ASP A 139 -5.77 1.59 11.63
CA ASP A 139 -5.32 1.11 12.94
C ASP A 139 -3.79 0.81 12.96
N ALA A 140 -3.03 1.38 12.01
CA ALA A 140 -1.59 1.18 11.93
C ALA A 140 -0.91 1.49 13.29
N GLY A 141 -0.26 0.49 13.89
CA GLY A 141 0.42 0.63 15.19
C GLY A 141 -0.44 0.37 16.43
N GLU A 142 -1.78 0.26 16.32
CA GLU A 142 -2.65 0.00 17.48
C GLU A 142 -2.71 -1.49 17.85
N ASN A 143 -2.45 -2.40 16.90
CA ASN A 143 -2.53 -3.86 17.09
C ASN A 143 -1.16 -4.56 17.08
N GLY A 144 -0.09 -3.86 17.46
CA GLY A 144 1.28 -4.39 17.42
C GLY A 144 1.86 -4.55 16.00
N SER A 145 1.13 -4.07 14.98
CA SER A 145 1.65 -3.84 13.63
C SER A 145 2.67 -2.71 13.64
N LEU A 146 3.62 -2.77 12.71
CA LEU A 146 4.69 -1.78 12.57
C LEU A 146 4.48 -1.00 11.27
N ASP A 147 4.89 0.27 11.24
CA ASP A 147 4.91 1.05 10.01
C ASP A 147 5.92 0.45 9.03
N GLU A 148 5.46 0.08 7.84
CA GLU A 148 6.32 -0.46 6.80
C GLU A 148 7.45 0.49 6.38
N ALA A 149 7.25 1.81 6.51
CA ALA A 149 8.22 2.83 6.13
C ALA A 149 9.51 2.80 6.98
N ASP A 150 9.46 2.20 8.16
CA ASP A 150 10.59 2.06 9.07
C ASP A 150 11.42 0.79 8.82
N VAL A 151 11.00 -0.07 7.90
CA VAL A 151 11.57 -1.41 7.69
C VAL A 151 12.12 -1.56 6.27
N ARG A 152 13.25 -2.27 6.17
CA ARG A 152 13.91 -2.61 4.91
C ARG A 152 13.80 -4.08 4.58
N VAL A 153 13.93 -4.40 3.30
CA VAL A 153 13.91 -5.79 2.82
C VAL A 153 15.03 -6.63 3.46
N ASP A 154 16.22 -6.08 3.68
CA ASP A 154 17.35 -6.78 4.30
C ASP A 154 17.15 -7.14 5.78
N GLU A 155 16.19 -6.50 6.45
CA GLU A 155 15.77 -6.88 7.80
C GLU A 155 14.86 -8.12 7.79
N LEU A 156 14.16 -8.39 6.68
CA LEU A 156 13.22 -9.51 6.55
C LEU A 156 13.78 -10.69 5.73
N LEU A 157 14.73 -10.42 4.85
CA LEU A 157 15.39 -11.39 3.98
C LEU A 157 16.90 -11.14 4.02
N HIS A 158 17.67 -12.10 4.50
CA HIS A 158 19.12 -12.02 4.63
C HIS A 158 19.86 -13.11 3.84
N ALA A 159 19.29 -14.31 3.72
CA ALA A 159 19.90 -15.46 3.03
C ALA A 159 18.98 -16.11 1.97
N PRO A 160 19.54 -16.68 0.88
CA PRO A 160 18.75 -17.39 -0.13
C PRO A 160 17.86 -18.49 0.47
N GLY A 161 16.61 -18.54 0.02
CA GLY A 161 15.58 -19.47 0.47
C GLY A 161 14.63 -18.90 1.54
N GLU A 162 15.00 -17.80 2.19
CA GLU A 162 14.12 -17.07 3.10
C GLU A 162 12.94 -16.45 2.35
N LYS A 163 11.83 -16.32 3.07
CA LYS A 163 10.51 -16.00 2.51
C LYS A 163 9.74 -15.06 3.42
N ILE A 164 9.07 -14.12 2.79
CA ILE A 164 8.03 -13.29 3.40
C ILE A 164 6.76 -13.36 2.56
N LEU A 165 5.65 -12.90 3.12
CA LEU A 165 4.41 -12.72 2.39
C LEU A 165 4.11 -11.23 2.20
N TYR A 166 3.41 -10.94 1.12
CA TYR A 166 2.85 -9.63 0.80
C TYR A 166 1.38 -9.82 0.45
N TRP A 167 0.50 -9.25 1.27
CA TRP A 167 -0.95 -9.34 1.13
C TRP A 167 -1.45 -8.02 0.57
N TYR A 168 -2.02 -8.05 -0.63
CA TYR A 168 -2.67 -6.92 -1.28
C TYR A 168 -4.15 -7.18 -1.41
N ASP A 169 -4.97 -6.15 -1.21
CA ASP A 169 -6.42 -6.21 -1.21
C ASP A 169 -7.00 -7.23 -0.21
N PHE A 170 -7.47 -6.71 0.93
CA PHE A 170 -8.07 -7.54 1.97
C PHE A 170 -9.46 -8.06 1.59
N GLY A 171 -10.06 -7.54 0.51
CA GLY A 171 -11.30 -8.06 -0.08
C GLY A 171 -11.02 -9.31 -0.93
N ASP A 172 -10.18 -9.17 -1.96
CA ASP A 172 -9.89 -10.25 -2.92
C ASP A 172 -8.79 -11.23 -2.46
N ASP A 173 -8.09 -10.93 -1.36
CA ASP A 173 -7.06 -11.78 -0.72
C ASP A 173 -5.86 -12.13 -1.63
N TRP A 174 -5.31 -11.13 -2.33
CA TRP A 174 -4.14 -11.32 -3.20
C TRP A 174 -2.86 -11.53 -2.39
N MET A 175 -2.59 -12.78 -2.01
CA MET A 175 -1.38 -13.14 -1.29
C MET A 175 -0.23 -13.50 -2.22
N HIS A 176 0.92 -12.86 -1.99
CA HIS A 176 2.16 -13.13 -2.67
C HIS A 176 3.17 -13.76 -1.72
N ARG A 177 3.97 -14.67 -2.25
CA ARG A 177 5.21 -15.10 -1.59
C ARG A 177 6.39 -14.45 -2.27
N ILE A 178 7.22 -13.79 -1.47
CA ILE A 178 8.48 -13.22 -1.90
C ILE A 178 9.58 -14.14 -1.38
N THR A 179 10.36 -14.72 -2.28
CA THR A 179 11.49 -15.60 -1.94
C THR A 179 12.79 -14.94 -2.37
N LEU A 180 13.76 -14.84 -1.47
CA LEU A 180 15.13 -14.45 -1.83
C LEU A 180 15.82 -15.61 -2.55
N GLU A 181 16.11 -15.49 -3.84
CA GLU A 181 16.76 -16.54 -4.62
C GLU A 181 18.28 -16.40 -4.63
N GLN A 182 18.81 -15.17 -4.73
CA GLN A 182 20.25 -14.91 -4.79
C GLN A 182 20.60 -13.59 -4.11
N VAL A 183 21.81 -13.56 -3.53
CA VAL A 183 22.47 -12.34 -3.07
C VAL A 183 23.67 -12.09 -3.97
N LEU A 184 23.67 -10.97 -4.68
CA LEU A 184 24.63 -10.62 -5.72
C LEU A 184 25.40 -9.34 -5.34
N PRO A 185 26.65 -9.17 -5.78
CA PRO A 185 27.35 -7.90 -5.67
C PRO A 185 26.55 -6.77 -6.34
N ARG A 186 26.55 -5.59 -5.74
CA ARG A 186 25.88 -4.40 -6.28
C ARG A 186 26.88 -3.47 -6.95
N GLU A 187 26.63 -3.14 -8.21
CA GLU A 187 27.38 -2.10 -8.93
C GLU A 187 26.91 -0.71 -8.49
N ARG A 188 27.80 0.29 -8.57
CA ARG A 188 27.54 1.63 -8.02
C ARG A 188 26.36 2.34 -8.67
N ASP A 189 26.12 2.08 -9.95
CA ASP A 189 25.10 2.67 -10.80
C ASP A 189 23.94 1.71 -11.12
N ALA A 190 23.90 0.54 -10.45
CA ALA A 190 22.79 -0.38 -10.60
C ALA A 190 21.47 0.28 -10.15
N PRO A 191 20.35 0.07 -10.87
CA PRO A 191 19.06 0.61 -10.46
C PRO A 191 18.62 0.02 -9.10
N ALA A 192 17.70 0.71 -8.43
CA ALA A 192 17.15 0.23 -7.16
C ALA A 192 16.23 -0.99 -7.35
N ALA A 193 15.56 -1.10 -8.51
CA ALA A 193 14.84 -2.29 -8.93
C ALA A 193 15.00 -2.53 -10.43
N HIS A 194 14.95 -3.79 -10.86
CA HIS A 194 14.91 -4.19 -12.25
C HIS A 194 14.12 -5.50 -12.39
N LEU A 195 13.08 -5.49 -13.22
CA LEU A 195 12.34 -6.70 -13.55
C LEU A 195 13.15 -7.56 -14.52
N VAL A 196 13.62 -8.71 -14.04
CA VAL A 196 14.42 -9.65 -14.84
C VAL A 196 13.53 -10.37 -15.84
N THR A 197 12.44 -10.98 -15.36
CA THR A 197 11.50 -11.77 -16.17
C THR A 197 10.26 -12.11 -15.35
N GLY A 198 9.28 -12.78 -15.96
CA GLY A 198 8.04 -13.21 -15.33
C GLY A 198 7.26 -14.11 -16.27
N ARG A 199 6.10 -14.56 -15.81
CA ARG A 199 5.22 -15.41 -16.59
C ARG A 199 3.75 -15.11 -16.27
N ARG A 200 2.93 -15.13 -17.33
CA ARG A 200 1.47 -14.91 -17.33
C ARG A 200 1.05 -13.51 -16.93
N ALA A 201 -0.13 -13.11 -17.41
CA ALA A 201 -0.78 -11.88 -16.97
C ALA A 201 -1.14 -12.04 -15.48
N CYS A 202 -1.15 -10.94 -14.74
CA CYS A 202 -1.76 -10.96 -13.42
C CYS A 202 -3.28 -10.87 -13.55
N PRO A 203 -4.02 -11.35 -12.54
CA PRO A 203 -5.46 -11.12 -12.48
C PRO A 203 -5.76 -9.62 -12.59
N PRO A 204 -6.81 -9.20 -13.32
CA PRO A 204 -7.26 -7.82 -13.29
C PRO A 204 -7.65 -7.40 -11.86
N GLU A 205 -7.54 -6.11 -11.57
CA GLU A 205 -8.06 -5.55 -10.32
C GLU A 205 -9.56 -5.83 -10.17
N ASP A 206 -10.00 -5.98 -8.91
CA ASP A 206 -11.40 -6.22 -8.52
C ASP A 206 -12.07 -7.39 -9.25
N CYS A 207 -11.30 -8.40 -9.70
CA CYS A 207 -11.87 -9.54 -10.42
C CYS A 207 -12.43 -10.62 -9.48
N GLY A 208 -12.55 -10.39 -8.17
CA GLY A 208 -13.16 -11.33 -7.23
C GLY A 208 -12.21 -12.40 -6.69
N GLY A 209 -10.92 -12.08 -6.62
CA GLY A 209 -9.91 -12.92 -5.99
C GLY A 209 -9.43 -14.12 -6.81
N ILE A 210 -8.43 -14.82 -6.25
CA ILE A 210 -7.67 -15.84 -6.99
C ILE A 210 -8.49 -17.06 -7.40
N HIS A 211 -9.50 -17.42 -6.59
CA HIS A 211 -10.36 -18.57 -6.88
C HIS A 211 -11.25 -18.30 -8.08
N HIS A 212 -11.94 -17.15 -8.11
CA HIS A 212 -12.76 -16.76 -9.25
C HIS A 212 -11.92 -16.59 -10.51
N TYR A 213 -10.75 -15.94 -10.40
CA TYR A 213 -9.84 -15.79 -11.54
C TYR A 213 -9.41 -17.15 -12.13
N ASN A 214 -9.05 -18.12 -11.29
CA ASN A 214 -8.69 -19.46 -11.75
C ASN A 214 -9.85 -20.14 -12.51
N ASP A 215 -11.09 -19.98 -12.04
CA ASP A 215 -12.28 -20.54 -12.67
C ASP A 215 -12.59 -19.86 -14.03
N LEU A 216 -12.36 -18.55 -14.13
CA LEU A 216 -12.50 -17.79 -15.38
C LEU A 216 -11.47 -18.23 -16.45
N VAL A 217 -10.20 -18.40 -16.07
CA VAL A 217 -9.14 -18.74 -17.02
C VAL A 217 -9.10 -20.23 -17.37
N SER A 218 -9.61 -21.10 -16.50
CA SER A 218 -9.80 -22.52 -16.80
C SER A 218 -11.01 -22.76 -17.72
N GLY A 219 -11.93 -21.80 -17.79
CA GLY A 219 -13.20 -21.91 -18.51
C GLY A 219 -14.26 -22.71 -17.74
N GLU A 220 -14.06 -22.95 -16.44
CA GLU A 220 -15.06 -23.56 -15.56
C GLU A 220 -16.26 -22.63 -15.34
N VAL A 221 -16.01 -21.32 -15.30
CA VAL A 221 -17.03 -20.27 -15.20
C VAL A 221 -16.94 -19.36 -16.43
N PRO A 222 -18.07 -19.05 -17.10
CA PRO A 222 -18.06 -18.10 -18.19
C PRO A 222 -17.87 -16.68 -17.67
N TRP A 223 -17.18 -15.85 -18.45
CA TRP A 223 -17.09 -14.41 -18.20
C TRP A 223 -18.48 -13.78 -18.27
N GLU A 224 -18.87 -13.07 -17.23
CA GLU A 224 -20.09 -12.26 -17.23
C GLU A 224 -19.95 -11.08 -18.22
N PRO A 225 -21.05 -10.50 -18.72
CA PRO A 225 -21.00 -9.43 -19.73
C PRO A 225 -20.14 -8.23 -19.31
N GLU A 226 -20.21 -7.82 -18.04
CA GLU A 226 -19.42 -6.73 -17.48
C GLU A 226 -17.93 -7.07 -17.45
N GLU A 227 -17.56 -8.27 -17.00
CA GLU A 227 -16.17 -8.75 -16.96
C GLU A 227 -15.60 -8.88 -18.36
N LYS A 228 -16.40 -9.37 -19.32
CA LYS A 228 -15.98 -9.47 -20.71
C LYS A 228 -15.81 -8.09 -21.36
N ALA A 229 -16.63 -7.11 -20.98
CA ALA A 229 -16.47 -5.74 -21.46
C ALA A 229 -15.21 -5.07 -20.87
N ALA A 230 -14.85 -5.40 -19.63
CA ALA A 230 -13.68 -4.85 -18.96
C ALA A 230 -12.37 -5.54 -19.38
N TYR A 231 -12.38 -6.88 -19.49
CA TYR A 231 -11.19 -7.71 -19.53
C TYR A 231 -11.20 -8.76 -20.66
N GLY A 232 -12.22 -8.79 -21.52
CA GLY A 232 -12.41 -9.87 -22.50
C GLY A 232 -11.32 -9.99 -23.58
N ASP A 233 -10.51 -8.96 -23.76
CA ASP A 233 -9.36 -8.95 -24.67
C ASP A 233 -8.03 -9.32 -23.99
N MET A 234 -8.03 -9.52 -22.67
CA MET A 234 -6.84 -9.90 -21.91
C MET A 234 -6.43 -11.35 -22.24
N ASP A 235 -5.14 -11.56 -22.50
CA ASP A 235 -4.54 -12.90 -22.66
C ASP A 235 -3.96 -13.35 -21.31
N PRO A 236 -4.54 -14.36 -20.62
CA PRO A 236 -4.04 -14.86 -19.34
C PRO A 236 -2.62 -15.42 -19.42
N GLU A 237 -2.18 -15.87 -20.60
CA GLU A 237 -0.81 -16.34 -20.81
C GLU A 237 0.17 -15.20 -21.16
N GLY A 238 -0.36 -14.05 -21.56
CA GLY A 238 0.38 -12.90 -22.03
C GLY A 238 1.18 -12.22 -20.92
N PHE A 239 2.46 -11.99 -21.16
CA PHE A 239 3.28 -11.14 -20.29
C PHE A 239 4.34 -10.42 -21.11
N ASP A 240 4.14 -9.12 -21.31
CA ASP A 240 5.15 -8.25 -21.91
C ASP A 240 6.16 -7.81 -20.84
N VAL A 241 7.33 -8.44 -20.85
CA VAL A 241 8.39 -8.15 -19.89
C VAL A 241 8.99 -6.76 -20.08
N ASP A 242 9.02 -6.23 -21.30
CA ASP A 242 9.65 -4.95 -21.59
C ASP A 242 8.73 -3.80 -21.18
N GLU A 243 7.42 -3.94 -21.39
CA GLU A 243 6.42 -3.01 -20.86
C GLU A 243 6.44 -2.99 -19.32
N ALA A 244 6.43 -4.16 -18.69
CA ALA A 244 6.49 -4.26 -17.23
C ALA A 244 7.80 -3.72 -16.65
N ARG A 245 8.94 -3.88 -17.35
CA ARG A 245 10.22 -3.26 -16.97
C ARG A 245 10.16 -1.74 -17.02
N ALA A 246 9.52 -1.18 -18.05
CA ALA A 246 9.39 0.26 -18.20
C ALA A 246 8.61 0.85 -17.02
N ARG A 247 7.47 0.24 -16.67
CA ARG A 247 6.66 0.63 -15.50
C ARG A 247 7.44 0.54 -14.19
N VAL A 248 8.12 -0.58 -13.94
CA VAL A 248 8.99 -0.76 -12.76
C VAL A 248 10.11 0.29 -12.70
N THR A 249 10.62 0.74 -13.84
CA THR A 249 11.67 1.78 -13.88
C THR A 249 11.08 3.16 -13.56
N GLU A 250 9.91 3.48 -14.11
CA GLU A 250 9.24 4.77 -13.93
C GLU A 250 8.83 5.01 -12.47
N THR A 251 8.39 3.97 -11.75
CA THR A 251 7.98 4.08 -10.34
C THR A 251 9.13 4.32 -9.36
N LEU A 252 10.39 4.15 -9.80
CA LEU A 252 11.56 4.37 -8.91
C LEU A 252 11.76 5.83 -8.51
N ASP A 253 11.13 6.77 -9.21
CA ASP A 253 11.16 8.19 -8.85
C ASP A 253 9.87 8.64 -8.12
N ALA A 254 8.86 7.77 -8.03
CA ALA A 254 7.61 8.08 -7.33
C ALA A 254 7.82 8.16 -5.81
N PRO A 255 7.09 9.02 -5.08
CA PRO A 255 7.04 8.97 -3.63
C PRO A 255 6.44 7.65 -3.14
N ALA A 256 7.15 6.90 -2.30
CA ALA A 256 6.71 5.60 -1.81
C ALA A 256 6.23 5.62 -0.35
N SER A 257 6.68 6.59 0.45
CA SER A 257 6.27 6.71 1.84
C SER A 257 5.52 8.01 2.07
N LEU A 258 4.75 8.04 3.16
CA LEU A 258 4.08 9.25 3.62
C LEU A 258 5.05 10.45 3.77
N ARG A 259 6.27 10.21 4.25
CA ARG A 259 7.30 11.26 4.33
C ARG A 259 7.69 11.77 2.95
N GLU A 260 7.88 10.89 1.98
CA GLU A 260 8.22 11.27 0.60
C GLU A 260 7.07 12.03 -0.06
N ILE A 261 5.83 11.60 0.13
CA ILE A 261 4.62 12.28 -0.37
C ILE A 261 4.57 13.71 0.18
N ARG A 262 4.73 13.89 1.49
CA ARG A 262 4.73 15.23 2.11
C ARG A 262 5.85 16.13 1.61
N LEU A 263 7.02 15.55 1.31
CA LEU A 263 8.13 16.29 0.74
C LEU A 263 7.85 16.70 -0.72
N ALA A 264 7.22 15.83 -1.51
CA ALA A 264 6.77 16.16 -2.86
C ALA A 264 5.71 17.28 -2.85
N GLU A 265 4.74 17.22 -1.92
CA GLU A 265 3.75 18.29 -1.77
C GLU A 265 4.37 19.61 -1.28
N ALA A 266 5.36 19.53 -0.40
CA ALA A 266 6.15 20.71 -0.03
C ALA A 266 6.84 21.33 -1.25
N ASP A 267 7.41 20.52 -2.16
CA ASP A 267 8.02 21.02 -3.40
C ASP A 267 6.99 21.74 -4.30
N ASN A 268 5.78 21.20 -4.44
CA ASN A 268 4.69 21.84 -5.18
C ASN A 268 4.28 23.19 -4.58
N LEU A 269 4.16 23.26 -3.24
CA LEU A 269 3.87 24.50 -2.54
C LEU A 269 4.99 25.53 -2.69
N LEU A 270 6.26 25.09 -2.70
CA LEU A 270 7.40 25.97 -2.95
C LEU A 270 7.37 26.53 -4.38
N LEU A 271 6.98 25.73 -5.38
CA LEU A 271 6.77 26.21 -6.75
C LEU A 271 5.70 27.29 -6.80
N LEU A 272 4.55 27.07 -6.15
CA LEU A 272 3.51 28.10 -6.02
C LEU A 272 4.04 29.38 -5.37
N LEU A 273 4.68 29.28 -4.21
CA LEU A 273 5.19 30.44 -3.48
C LEU A 273 6.23 31.23 -4.29
N ARG A 274 7.14 30.54 -4.99
CA ARG A 274 8.11 31.18 -5.90
C ARG A 274 7.42 31.85 -7.08
N HIS A 275 6.41 31.19 -7.67
CA HIS A 275 5.61 31.75 -8.76
C HIS A 275 4.87 33.03 -8.35
N LEU A 276 4.40 33.11 -7.09
CA LEU A 276 3.71 34.30 -6.60
C LEU A 276 4.63 35.50 -6.40
N GLY A 277 5.89 35.29 -6.00
CA GLY A 277 6.81 36.39 -5.66
C GLY A 277 6.17 37.37 -4.67
N ASP A 278 6.13 38.66 -5.01
CA ASP A 278 5.48 39.69 -4.18
C ASP A 278 3.94 39.71 -4.30
N GLY A 279 3.38 39.01 -5.28
CA GLY A 279 1.95 38.92 -5.56
C GLY A 279 1.62 38.69 -7.03
N VAL A 280 0.50 37.98 -7.26
CA VAL A 280 -0.09 37.80 -8.59
C VAL A 280 -1.50 38.37 -8.61
N THR A 281 -1.78 39.26 -9.57
CA THR A 281 -3.13 39.77 -9.82
C THR A 281 -4.05 38.65 -10.29
N LEU A 282 -5.17 38.48 -9.58
CA LEU A 282 -6.19 37.51 -9.91
C LEU A 282 -7.08 38.05 -11.03
N THR A 283 -7.74 37.13 -11.74
CA THR A 283 -8.85 37.45 -12.64
C THR A 283 -10.01 38.08 -11.87
N GLN A 284 -10.97 38.68 -12.58
CA GLN A 284 -12.19 39.23 -11.95
C GLN A 284 -12.97 38.20 -11.14
N ALA A 285 -12.94 36.93 -11.56
CA ALA A 285 -13.56 35.82 -10.85
C ALA A 285 -12.72 35.29 -9.65
N GLY A 286 -11.56 35.89 -9.39
CA GLY A 286 -10.72 35.56 -8.23
C GLY A 286 -9.81 34.33 -8.41
N TYR A 287 -9.57 33.92 -9.66
CA TYR A 287 -8.65 32.83 -10.04
C TYR A 287 -7.29 33.34 -10.52
N LEU A 288 -6.27 32.49 -10.45
CA LEU A 288 -4.98 32.71 -11.08
C LEU A 288 -5.16 32.94 -12.60
N PRO A 289 -4.38 33.86 -13.19
CA PRO A 289 -4.48 34.13 -14.61
C PRO A 289 -4.01 32.91 -15.42
N PRO A 290 -4.53 32.68 -16.64
CA PRO A 290 -4.19 31.52 -17.47
C PRO A 290 -2.69 31.27 -17.68
N ARG A 291 -1.89 32.33 -17.71
CA ARG A 291 -0.43 32.23 -17.80
C ARG A 291 0.18 31.56 -16.57
N SER A 292 -0.29 31.93 -15.37
CA SER A 292 0.15 31.33 -14.11
C SER A 292 -0.24 29.86 -14.02
N VAL A 293 -1.47 29.52 -14.43
CA VAL A 293 -1.94 28.12 -14.42
C VAL A 293 -1.06 27.26 -15.31
N ARG A 294 -0.80 27.68 -16.56
CA ARG A 294 0.08 26.93 -17.47
C ARG A 294 1.50 26.77 -16.94
N GLN A 295 2.05 27.83 -16.37
CA GLN A 295 3.41 27.82 -15.84
C GLN A 295 3.52 26.86 -14.65
N LEU A 296 2.58 26.89 -13.71
CA LEU A 296 2.57 25.99 -12.57
C LEU A 296 2.40 24.53 -13.01
N MET A 297 1.44 24.25 -13.91
CA MET A 297 1.24 22.89 -14.44
C MET A 297 2.50 22.33 -15.10
N ALA A 298 3.23 23.15 -15.87
CA ALA A 298 4.48 22.73 -16.50
C ALA A 298 5.63 22.56 -15.49
N GLN A 299 5.65 23.36 -14.42
CA GLN A 299 6.69 23.29 -13.38
C GLN A 299 6.52 22.08 -12.46
N THR A 300 5.26 21.70 -12.15
CA THR A 300 4.96 20.49 -11.38
C THR A 300 5.03 19.22 -12.24
N GLY A 301 4.96 19.36 -13.58
CA GLY A 301 4.89 18.24 -14.51
C GLY A 301 3.49 17.62 -14.64
N TRP A 302 2.49 18.18 -13.96
CA TRP A 302 1.09 17.71 -14.01
C TRP A 302 0.46 17.90 -15.39
N ASP A 303 1.03 18.72 -16.25
CA ASP A 303 0.58 18.89 -17.64
C ASP A 303 0.72 17.62 -18.49
N ARG A 304 1.57 16.67 -18.08
CA ARG A 304 1.79 15.41 -18.80
C ARG A 304 0.65 14.41 -18.64
N LEU A 305 -0.04 14.47 -17.50
CA LEU A 305 -1.09 13.52 -17.12
C LEU A 305 -2.49 14.17 -17.18
N TRP A 306 -2.57 15.49 -17.09
CA TRP A 306 -3.84 16.21 -17.07
C TRP A 306 -4.54 16.23 -18.43
N ILE A 307 -5.78 15.72 -18.48
CA ILE A 307 -6.60 15.63 -19.70
C ILE A 307 -7.09 16.98 -20.27
N GLY A 308 -6.95 18.08 -19.53
CA GLY A 308 -7.49 19.39 -19.88
C GLY A 308 -6.47 20.39 -20.45
N ALA A 309 -6.93 21.56 -20.88
CA ALA A 309 -6.09 22.57 -21.54
C ALA A 309 -5.11 23.34 -20.62
N CYS A 310 -5.00 22.97 -19.34
CA CYS A 310 -4.09 23.56 -18.35
C CYS A 310 -4.11 25.10 -18.25
N ASN A 311 -5.24 25.76 -18.54
CA ASN A 311 -5.27 27.23 -18.72
C ASN A 311 -6.31 27.96 -17.86
N ARG A 312 -7.13 27.23 -17.11
CA ARG A 312 -8.22 27.77 -16.30
C ARG A 312 -8.20 27.07 -14.96
N GLU A 313 -7.91 27.80 -13.88
CA GLU A 313 -7.79 27.22 -12.55
C GLU A 313 -9.05 26.45 -12.14
N ASP A 314 -10.23 27.02 -12.37
CA ASP A 314 -11.54 26.41 -12.08
C ASP A 314 -11.83 25.12 -12.89
N ARG A 315 -11.00 24.81 -13.86
CA ARG A 315 -11.03 23.57 -14.67
C ARG A 315 -9.70 22.84 -14.66
N THR A 316 -8.81 23.20 -13.75
CA THR A 316 -7.49 22.61 -13.54
C THR A 316 -7.37 22.32 -12.05
N TYR A 317 -8.05 21.26 -11.64
CA TYR A 317 -8.26 20.91 -10.23
C TYR A 317 -6.96 20.86 -9.40
N PRO A 318 -5.83 20.31 -9.89
CA PRO A 318 -4.58 20.29 -9.13
C PRO A 318 -4.09 21.67 -8.70
N ILE A 319 -4.24 22.68 -9.56
CA ILE A 319 -3.86 24.07 -9.24
C ILE A 319 -4.85 24.70 -8.25
N THR A 320 -6.13 24.35 -8.36
CA THR A 320 -7.15 24.80 -7.40
C THR A 320 -6.82 24.26 -6.00
N GLU A 321 -6.58 22.95 -5.89
CA GLU A 321 -6.25 22.30 -4.62
C GLU A 321 -4.94 22.83 -4.04
N LEU A 322 -3.88 22.92 -4.85
CA LEU A 322 -2.59 23.46 -4.40
C LEU A 322 -2.75 24.86 -3.79
N ARG A 323 -3.60 25.71 -4.39
CA ARG A 323 -3.89 27.04 -3.84
C ARG A 323 -4.72 26.97 -2.55
N GLU A 324 -5.72 26.09 -2.49
CA GLU A 324 -6.54 25.92 -1.28
C GLU A 324 -5.70 25.36 -0.12
N TRP A 325 -4.81 24.41 -0.37
CA TRP A 325 -3.82 23.92 0.59
C TRP A 325 -2.92 25.04 1.07
N ALA A 326 -2.35 25.83 0.16
CA ALA A 326 -1.52 26.97 0.53
C ALA A 326 -2.28 28.01 1.36
N ARG A 327 -3.60 28.14 1.18
CA ARG A 327 -4.45 29.00 2.01
C ARG A 327 -4.70 28.38 3.39
N LEU A 328 -5.05 27.10 3.46
CA LEU A 328 -5.34 26.38 4.70
C LEU A 328 -4.10 26.31 5.61
N LEU A 329 -2.92 26.09 5.03
CA LEU A 329 -1.62 26.13 5.71
C LEU A 329 -1.19 27.56 6.11
N GLY A 330 -1.98 28.59 5.76
CA GLY A 330 -1.68 29.98 6.07
C GLY A 330 -0.49 30.57 5.29
N LEU A 331 -0.07 29.93 4.20
CA LEU A 331 1.07 30.32 3.37
C LEU A 331 0.72 31.45 2.40
N THR A 332 -0.54 31.54 1.96
CA THR A 332 -1.01 32.57 1.03
C THR A 332 -2.25 33.29 1.55
N ARG A 333 -2.49 34.49 1.03
CA ARG A 333 -3.70 35.28 1.30
C ARG A 333 -4.13 36.07 0.08
N LYS A 334 -5.44 36.33 -0.03
CA LYS A 334 -5.98 37.29 -1.00
C LYS A 334 -5.97 38.69 -0.39
N TYR A 335 -5.45 39.68 -1.10
CA TYR A 335 -5.46 41.08 -0.69
C TYR A 335 -5.62 41.99 -1.91
N ARG A 336 -6.67 42.83 -1.92
CA ARG A 336 -6.97 43.80 -2.99
C ARG A 336 -6.92 43.21 -4.41
N GLY A 337 -7.50 42.03 -4.61
CA GLY A 337 -7.55 41.36 -5.92
C GLY A 337 -6.28 40.61 -6.31
N GLU A 338 -5.30 40.51 -5.42
CA GLU A 338 -4.06 39.75 -5.64
C GLU A 338 -3.94 38.58 -4.68
N LEU A 339 -3.31 37.50 -5.12
CA LEU A 339 -2.85 36.42 -4.25
C LEU A 339 -1.38 36.67 -3.92
N ARG A 340 -1.06 36.68 -2.62
CA ARG A 340 0.28 36.98 -2.11
C ARG A 340 0.71 35.95 -1.07
N PRO A 341 2.01 35.64 -0.95
CA PRO A 341 2.54 34.95 0.22
C PRO A 341 2.25 35.73 1.50
N THR A 342 2.03 35.00 2.60
CA THR A 342 2.02 35.57 3.95
C THR A 342 3.46 35.70 4.47
N ARG A 343 3.63 36.21 5.69
CA ARG A 343 4.95 36.18 6.35
C ARG A 343 5.44 34.75 6.53
N LEU A 344 4.53 33.82 6.89
CA LEU A 344 4.83 32.39 6.99
C LEU A 344 5.21 31.80 5.63
N GLY A 345 4.42 32.07 4.58
CA GLY A 345 4.75 31.60 3.24
C GLY A 345 6.11 32.09 2.75
N THR A 346 6.44 33.35 3.05
CA THR A 346 7.75 33.93 2.70
C THR A 346 8.89 33.26 3.48
N SER A 347 8.71 32.99 4.78
CA SER A 347 9.74 32.33 5.59
C SER A 347 10.01 30.88 5.18
N MET A 348 9.06 30.22 4.51
CA MET A 348 9.16 28.81 4.10
C MET A 348 9.84 28.60 2.73
N LEU A 349 10.13 29.65 1.95
CA LEU A 349 10.66 29.55 0.57
C LEU A 349 11.98 28.75 0.42
N GLY A 350 12.72 28.54 1.51
CA GLY A 350 13.94 27.73 1.57
C GLY A 350 13.89 26.59 2.59
N ASP A 351 12.72 26.28 3.15
CA ASP A 351 12.55 25.31 4.22
C ASP A 351 11.57 24.19 3.80
N ARG A 352 12.07 23.29 2.94
CA ARG A 352 11.29 22.15 2.42
C ARG A 352 10.83 21.22 3.54
N ASP A 353 11.72 20.87 4.45
CA ASP A 353 11.41 19.97 5.57
C ASP A 353 10.43 20.63 6.55
N GLY A 354 10.62 21.91 6.89
CA GLY A 354 9.69 22.65 7.74
C GLY A 354 8.30 22.76 7.13
N LEU A 355 8.20 22.85 5.79
CA LEU A 355 6.94 22.83 5.07
C LEU A 355 6.28 21.44 5.10
N ALA A 356 7.05 20.36 4.92
CA ALA A 356 6.56 19.00 5.08
C ALA A 356 6.04 18.73 6.50
N SER A 357 6.75 19.22 7.53
CA SER A 357 6.29 19.17 8.94
C SER A 357 5.06 20.06 9.21
N LEU A 358 4.84 21.11 8.41
CA LEU A 358 3.61 21.91 8.50
C LEU A 358 2.42 21.16 7.89
N ILE A 359 2.62 20.49 6.75
CA ILE A 359 1.62 19.63 6.12
C ILE A 359 1.19 18.54 7.11
N ASP A 360 2.15 17.79 7.65
CA ASP A 360 1.94 16.69 8.60
C ASP A 360 1.07 17.10 9.80
N ARG A 361 1.37 18.25 10.42
CA ARG A 361 0.61 18.74 11.58
C ARG A 361 -0.78 19.29 11.26
N THR A 362 -1.01 19.69 10.01
CA THR A 362 -2.25 20.36 9.60
C THR A 362 -3.24 19.37 8.99
N PHE A 363 -2.74 18.36 8.28
CA PHE A 363 -3.51 17.33 7.60
C PHE A 363 -3.03 15.95 8.07
N PRO A 364 -3.44 15.49 9.26
CA PRO A 364 -3.19 14.11 9.67
C PRO A 364 -3.97 13.13 8.77
N PHE A 365 -3.39 11.94 8.54
CA PHE A 365 -3.70 11.06 7.42
C PHE A 365 -5.07 10.36 7.48
N ASP A 366 -5.73 10.42 8.63
CA ASP A 366 -7.13 10.03 8.85
C ASP A 366 -8.12 10.79 7.94
N HIS A 367 -7.66 11.80 7.19
CA HIS A 367 -8.47 12.59 6.25
C HIS A 367 -7.84 12.82 4.86
N LEU A 368 -6.74 12.14 4.49
CA LEU A 368 -6.01 12.39 3.23
C LEU A 368 -6.44 11.48 2.07
N TYR A 369 -7.75 11.29 1.88
CA TYR A 369 -8.29 11.03 0.54
C TYR A 369 -8.59 12.40 -0.11
N GLY A 370 -7.86 12.76 -1.16
CA GLY A 370 -8.03 14.01 -1.91
C GLY A 370 -6.82 14.96 -1.89
N THR A 371 -5.58 14.45 -1.89
CA THR A 371 -4.40 15.26 -2.21
C THR A 371 -4.33 15.56 -3.72
N PRO A 372 -3.63 16.64 -4.12
CA PRO A 372 -3.30 16.85 -5.53
C PRO A 372 -2.56 15.66 -6.17
N LEU A 373 -1.76 14.92 -5.38
CA LEU A 373 -1.05 13.71 -5.82
C LEU A 373 -1.95 12.46 -5.89
N ASP A 374 -3.04 12.37 -5.13
CA ASP A 374 -3.96 11.20 -5.17
C ASP A 374 -4.66 11.01 -6.52
N ARG A 375 -4.43 11.92 -7.46
CA ARG A 375 -5.01 11.91 -8.80
C ARG A 375 -3.97 11.75 -9.92
N PHE A 376 -2.70 11.48 -9.58
CA PHE A 376 -1.61 11.33 -10.54
C PHE A 376 -0.70 10.15 -10.24
#